data_AF-A0A8B6J5N4-F1
#
_entry.id   AF-A0A8B6J5N4-F1
#
_cell.length_a   1.000
_cell.length_b   1.000
_cell.length_c   1.000
_cell.angle_alpha   90.00
_cell.angle_beta   90.00
_cell.angle_gamma   90.00
#
_symmetry.space_group_name_H-M   'P 1'
#
loop_
_entity.id
_entity.type
_entity.pdbx_description
1 polymer ?
#
loop_
_entity_poly.entity_id
_entity_poly.type
_entity_poly.pdbx_seq_one_letter_code
_entity_poly.pdbx_strand_id
1 'polypeptide(L)'
;MIKKSEVTGFLAFFKFPKPFIYDEKYKVLSNNAKMLYMLLFDRLELSLKNGWHDKEGNVFQYYTNDQLMIDLNCNSNKTIIKIKKELKNAGLMTEVRQGMNLPNRIYLEALNGSVENTFQEVQKVHLGSVENTLSEVQKVHTIKTENTKTENNNNKLLICKEVISYLNLKAKKNFKVDTASHHRFIKARLKEGYTLEDFKNVVDVMSARWIGTEYEQYLQPQTLFGNKMDNYLNTTMPRRPELLASAVDERLGF
;
A
#
# COMPACT_ATOMS: atom_id res chain seq x y z
N MET A 1 -18.27 -13.47 -23.75
CA MET A 1 -18.91 -12.13 -23.78
C MET A 1 -19.02 -11.62 -22.37
N ILE A 2 -18.69 -10.35 -22.12
CA ILE A 2 -18.83 -9.75 -20.78
C ILE A 2 -20.31 -9.70 -20.41
N LYS A 3 -20.70 -10.27 -19.27
CA LYS A 3 -22.09 -10.24 -18.80
C LYS A 3 -22.40 -8.89 -18.17
N LYS A 4 -23.64 -8.40 -18.33
CA LYS A 4 -24.11 -7.14 -17.74
C LYS A 4 -23.82 -7.02 -16.23
N SER A 5 -23.89 -8.14 -15.52
CA SER A 5 -23.62 -8.25 -14.08
C SER A 5 -22.15 -8.10 -13.68
N GLU A 6 -21.21 -8.25 -14.62
CA GLU A 6 -19.77 -8.26 -14.36
C GLU A 6 -19.09 -6.98 -14.88
N VAL A 7 -19.82 -6.13 -15.63
CA VAL A 7 -19.28 -4.96 -16.32
C VAL A 7 -18.51 -4.05 -15.38
N THR A 8 -19.04 -3.76 -14.19
CA THR A 8 -18.44 -2.83 -13.21
C THR A 8 -17.05 -3.27 -12.75
N GLY A 9 -16.80 -4.57 -12.60
CA GLY A 9 -15.49 -5.11 -12.24
C GLY A 9 -14.44 -4.97 -13.34
N PHE A 10 -14.86 -4.77 -14.59
CA PHE A 10 -13.98 -4.63 -15.76
C PHE A 10 -13.73 -3.17 -16.18
N LEU A 11 -14.26 -2.17 -15.46
CA LEU A 11 -14.12 -0.74 -15.81
C LEU A 11 -12.81 -0.11 -15.31
N ALA A 12 -11.81 -0.90 -14.90
CA ALA A 12 -10.48 -0.38 -14.62
C ALA A 12 -9.68 -0.25 -15.92
N PHE A 13 -9.57 0.97 -16.44
CA PHE A 13 -8.87 1.26 -17.70
C PHE A 13 -7.96 2.48 -17.58
N PHE A 14 -6.83 2.42 -18.29
CA PHE A 14 -5.97 3.58 -18.44
C PHE A 14 -6.54 4.55 -19.49
N LYS A 15 -6.53 5.84 -19.19
CA LYS A 15 -6.86 6.89 -20.16
C LYS A 15 -5.75 6.97 -21.21
N PHE A 16 -6.07 6.67 -22.47
CA PHE A 16 -5.14 6.83 -23.59
C PHE A 16 -5.21 8.26 -24.16
N PRO A 17 -4.14 9.06 -24.11
CA PRO A 17 -4.16 10.42 -24.65
C PRO A 17 -4.26 10.45 -26.17
N LYS A 18 -5.28 11.15 -26.70
CA LYS A 18 -5.48 11.34 -28.14
C LYS A 18 -4.25 11.90 -28.89
N PRO A 19 -3.45 12.84 -28.34
CA PRO A 19 -2.26 13.36 -29.02
C PRO A 19 -1.24 12.27 -29.41
N PHE A 20 -1.20 11.13 -28.74
CA PHE A 20 -0.34 10.00 -29.12
C PHE A 20 -0.70 9.34 -30.46
N ILE A 21 -1.89 9.64 -31.00
CA ILE A 21 -2.35 9.19 -32.32
C ILE A 21 -2.16 10.29 -33.37
N TYR A 22 -2.56 11.52 -33.03
CA TYR A 22 -2.75 12.59 -34.03
C TYR A 22 -1.63 13.60 -34.10
N ASP A 23 -0.87 13.82 -33.02
CA ASP A 23 0.22 14.80 -33.01
C ASP A 23 1.52 14.14 -33.47
N GLU A 24 2.08 14.61 -34.58
CA GLU A 24 3.32 14.10 -35.17
C GLU A 24 4.50 14.13 -34.17
N LYS A 25 4.51 15.07 -33.22
CA LYS A 25 5.52 15.14 -32.15
C LYS A 25 5.51 13.88 -31.28
N TYR A 26 4.33 13.33 -30.99
CA TYR A 26 4.16 12.23 -30.05
C TYR A 26 3.80 10.90 -30.71
N LYS A 27 3.38 10.93 -31.97
CA LYS A 27 3.04 9.74 -32.77
C LYS A 27 4.23 8.81 -32.92
N VAL A 28 5.44 9.39 -33.06
CA VAL A 28 6.73 8.68 -33.17
C VAL A 28 7.12 7.89 -31.91
N LEU A 29 6.47 8.14 -30.76
CA LEU A 29 6.74 7.42 -29.53
C LEU A 29 6.36 5.93 -29.66
N SER A 30 7.21 5.08 -29.09
CA SER A 30 6.95 3.66 -28.94
C SER A 30 5.73 3.40 -28.06
N ASN A 31 5.07 2.27 -28.28
CA ASN A 31 3.91 1.88 -27.48
C ASN A 31 4.27 1.74 -25.99
N ASN A 32 5.48 1.26 -25.68
CA ASN A 32 5.94 1.16 -24.28
C ASN A 32 6.15 2.54 -23.65
N ALA A 33 6.59 3.55 -24.41
CA ALA A 33 6.68 4.93 -23.93
C ALA A 33 5.29 5.53 -23.69
N LYS A 34 4.34 5.30 -24.61
CA LYS A 34 2.94 5.69 -24.43
C LYS A 34 2.31 5.02 -23.20
N MET A 35 2.57 3.72 -23.00
CA MET A 35 2.14 2.97 -21.81
C MET A 35 2.75 3.51 -20.53
N LEU A 36 4.04 3.81 -20.52
CA LEU A 36 4.68 4.44 -19.36
C LEU A 36 4.01 5.76 -19.01
N TYR A 37 3.76 6.64 -19.99
CA TYR A 37 3.06 7.89 -19.74
C TYR A 37 1.68 7.66 -19.12
N MET A 38 0.88 6.73 -19.67
CA MET A 38 -0.45 6.39 -19.14
C MET A 38 -0.40 5.88 -17.70
N LEU A 39 0.56 5.00 -17.38
CA LEU A 39 0.79 4.49 -16.02
C LEU A 39 1.17 5.60 -15.05
N LEU A 40 2.06 6.51 -15.46
CA LEU A 40 2.46 7.66 -14.63
C LEU A 40 1.27 8.60 -14.40
N PHE A 41 0.51 8.88 -15.46
CA PHE A 41 -0.65 9.77 -15.42
C PHE A 41 -1.74 9.28 -14.46
N ASP A 42 -2.09 7.99 -14.52
CA ASP A 42 -3.07 7.36 -13.62
C ASP A 42 -2.64 7.44 -12.14
N ARG A 43 -1.33 7.43 -11.88
CA ARG A 43 -0.75 7.54 -10.53
C ARG A 43 -0.64 8.98 -10.00
N LEU A 44 -1.02 10.00 -10.76
CA LEU A 44 -0.98 11.39 -10.28
C LEU A 44 -1.90 11.60 -9.07
N GLU A 45 -3.07 10.95 -9.03
CA GLU A 45 -3.97 11.04 -7.88
C GLU A 45 -3.33 10.52 -6.60
N LEU A 46 -2.55 9.44 -6.69
CA LEU A 46 -1.81 8.90 -5.55
C LEU A 46 -0.76 9.90 -5.04
N SER A 47 -0.09 10.58 -5.97
CA SER A 47 0.91 11.60 -5.64
C SER A 47 0.26 12.79 -4.91
N LEU A 48 -0.91 13.23 -5.37
CA LEU A 48 -1.71 14.26 -4.70
C LEU A 48 -2.14 13.82 -3.30
N LYS A 49 -2.71 12.61 -3.16
CA LYS A 49 -3.13 12.03 -1.88
C LYS A 49 -1.97 11.91 -0.88
N ASN A 50 -0.76 11.64 -1.36
CA ASN A 50 0.44 11.54 -0.54
C ASN A 50 1.16 12.87 -0.29
N GLY A 51 0.65 13.99 -0.82
CA GLY A 51 1.30 15.29 -0.68
C GLY A 51 2.64 15.38 -1.42
N TRP A 52 2.82 14.63 -2.50
CA TRP A 52 4.04 14.63 -3.31
C TRP A 52 4.02 15.75 -4.34
N HIS A 53 4.29 16.96 -3.86
CA HIS A 53 4.52 18.15 -4.67
C HIS A 53 5.74 18.92 -4.14
N ASP A 54 6.40 19.65 -5.01
CA ASP A 54 7.49 20.54 -4.60
C ASP A 54 6.98 21.93 -4.17
N LYS A 55 7.91 22.85 -3.91
CA LYS A 55 7.60 24.19 -3.40
C LYS A 55 6.79 25.04 -4.38
N GLU A 56 6.84 24.71 -5.67
CA GLU A 56 6.11 25.41 -6.73
C GLU A 56 4.74 24.76 -6.98
N GLY A 57 4.42 23.69 -6.27
CA GLY A 57 3.18 22.93 -6.44
C GLY A 57 3.26 21.89 -7.56
N ASN A 58 4.43 21.68 -8.17
CA ASN A 58 4.59 20.67 -9.21
C ASN A 58 4.53 19.28 -8.59
N VAL A 59 3.61 18.46 -9.07
CA VAL A 59 3.41 17.10 -8.59
C VAL A 59 4.55 16.22 -9.10
N PHE A 60 5.13 15.43 -8.20
CA PHE A 60 6.11 14.42 -8.56
C PHE A 60 5.68 13.06 -8.05
N GLN A 61 6.27 12.03 -8.61
CA GLN A 61 6.08 10.65 -8.17
C GLN A 61 7.40 9.91 -8.09
N TYR A 62 7.38 8.83 -7.33
CA TYR A 62 8.46 7.86 -7.31
C TYR A 62 8.06 6.65 -8.15
N TYR A 63 8.99 6.16 -8.98
CA TYR A 63 8.85 4.90 -9.72
C TYR A 63 10.23 4.24 -9.92
N THR A 64 10.52 3.15 -9.20
CA THR A 64 11.78 2.41 -9.37
C THR A 64 11.79 1.70 -10.72
N ASN A 65 12.99 1.47 -11.27
CA ASN A 65 13.10 0.79 -12.56
C ASN A 65 12.62 -0.66 -12.46
N ASP A 66 12.85 -1.35 -11.35
CA ASP A 66 12.37 -2.71 -11.14
C ASP A 66 10.84 -2.77 -11.15
N GLN A 67 10.19 -1.77 -10.55
CA GLN A 67 8.73 -1.69 -10.58
C GLN A 67 8.20 -1.43 -11.99
N LEU A 68 8.85 -0.52 -12.72
CA LEU A 68 8.52 -0.28 -14.13
C LEU A 68 8.74 -1.50 -15.00
N MET A 69 9.74 -2.33 -14.70
CA MET A 69 9.95 -3.60 -15.41
C MET A 69 8.77 -4.55 -15.22
N ILE A 70 8.26 -4.68 -14.01
CA ILE A 70 7.10 -5.52 -13.72
C ILE A 70 5.86 -4.99 -14.45
N ASP A 71 5.57 -3.69 -14.30
CA ASP A 71 4.31 -3.11 -14.77
C ASP A 71 4.24 -2.94 -16.29
N LEU A 72 5.40 -2.72 -16.93
CA LEU A 72 5.52 -2.69 -18.39
C LEU A 72 5.91 -4.05 -18.99
N ASN A 73 5.99 -5.10 -18.17
CA ASN A 73 6.41 -6.44 -18.58
C ASN A 73 7.71 -6.43 -19.41
N CYS A 74 8.72 -5.71 -18.91
CA CYS A 74 10.01 -5.51 -19.56
C CYS A 74 11.10 -6.34 -18.87
N ASN A 75 11.87 -7.08 -19.67
CA ASN A 75 12.87 -8.04 -19.15
C ASN A 75 14.21 -7.40 -18.72
N SER A 76 14.40 -6.09 -18.90
CA SER A 76 15.68 -5.46 -18.54
C SER A 76 15.58 -3.99 -18.15
N ASN A 77 16.46 -3.60 -17.22
CA ASN A 77 16.67 -2.21 -16.82
C ASN A 77 17.09 -1.31 -18.00
N LYS A 78 17.83 -1.85 -18.98
CA LYS A 78 18.22 -1.12 -20.19
C LYS A 78 17.01 -0.70 -21.02
N THR A 79 15.99 -1.56 -21.11
CA THR A 79 14.74 -1.27 -21.81
C THR A 79 14.00 -0.11 -21.14
N ILE A 80 13.88 -0.12 -19.81
CA ILE A 80 13.25 0.97 -19.05
C ILE A 80 14.00 2.29 -19.25
N ILE A 81 15.33 2.28 -19.19
CA ILE A 81 16.14 3.48 -19.43
C ILE A 81 15.89 4.04 -20.84
N LYS A 82 15.77 3.18 -21.86
CA LYS A 82 15.44 3.60 -23.23
C LYS A 82 14.06 4.25 -23.30
N ILE A 83 13.05 3.62 -22.71
CA ILE A 83 11.66 4.13 -22.68
C ILE A 83 11.60 5.49 -21.96
N LYS A 84 12.24 5.61 -20.78
CA LYS A 84 12.34 6.89 -20.05
C LYS A 84 13.03 7.97 -20.87
N LYS A 85 14.12 7.62 -21.56
CA LYS A 85 14.84 8.55 -22.44
C LYS A 85 13.96 9.03 -23.59
N GLU A 86 13.12 8.17 -24.13
CA GLU A 86 12.18 8.50 -25.19
C GLU A 86 11.15 9.55 -24.74
N LEU A 87 10.51 9.36 -23.58
CA LEU A 87 9.59 10.35 -23.01
C LEU A 87 10.30 11.66 -22.66
N LYS A 88 11.52 11.59 -22.12
CA LYS A 88 12.32 12.77 -21.82
C LYS A 88 12.65 13.57 -23.08
N ASN A 89 13.04 12.90 -24.16
CA ASN A 89 13.34 13.54 -25.44
C ASN A 89 12.10 14.19 -26.07
N ALA A 90 10.91 13.63 -25.85
CA ALA A 90 9.64 14.22 -26.29
C ALA A 90 9.15 15.37 -25.39
N GLY A 91 9.84 15.64 -24.26
CA GLY A 91 9.46 16.65 -23.29
C GLY A 91 8.24 16.28 -22.47
N LEU A 92 7.98 14.98 -22.27
CA LEU A 92 6.82 14.48 -21.52
C LEU A 92 7.14 14.05 -20.08
N MET A 93 8.42 13.91 -19.76
CA MET A 93 8.87 13.43 -18.46
C MET A 93 10.22 14.03 -18.09
N THR A 94 10.38 14.37 -16.81
CA THR A 94 11.65 14.82 -16.24
C THR A 94 11.98 14.03 -14.97
N GLU A 95 13.25 13.66 -14.80
CA GLU A 95 13.76 13.05 -13.57
C GLU A 95 14.74 13.98 -12.88
N VAL A 96 14.47 14.30 -11.61
CA VAL A 96 15.33 15.14 -10.77
C VAL A 96 15.98 14.28 -9.69
N ARG A 97 17.32 14.26 -9.66
CA ARG A 97 18.09 13.57 -8.61
C ARG A 97 18.00 14.34 -7.30
N GLN A 98 17.69 13.64 -6.20
CA GLN A 98 17.54 14.25 -4.88
C GLN A 98 18.78 14.14 -3.98
N GLY A 99 19.82 13.44 -4.41
CA GLY A 99 21.03 13.20 -3.63
C GLY A 99 21.36 11.72 -3.50
N MET A 100 22.37 11.40 -2.71
CA MET A 100 22.86 10.04 -2.57
C MET A 100 21.84 9.15 -1.84
N ASN A 101 21.51 7.99 -2.41
CA ASN A 101 20.52 7.04 -1.90
C ASN A 101 19.08 7.55 -1.77
N LEU A 102 18.83 8.75 -2.27
CA LEU A 102 17.48 9.23 -2.47
C LEU A 102 17.06 8.92 -3.90
N PRO A 103 15.77 8.68 -4.09
CA PRO A 103 15.25 8.38 -5.40
C PRO A 103 15.23 9.59 -6.30
N ASN A 104 14.98 9.35 -7.58
CA ASN A 104 14.66 10.43 -8.48
C ASN A 104 13.18 10.79 -8.32
N ARG A 105 12.89 12.09 -8.25
CA ARG A 105 11.54 12.60 -8.47
C ARG A 105 11.24 12.56 -9.95
N ILE A 106 10.16 11.88 -10.32
CA ILE A 106 9.65 11.84 -11.68
C ILE A 106 8.54 12.87 -11.79
N TYR A 107 8.68 13.81 -12.72
CA TYR A 107 7.68 14.80 -13.09
C TYR A 107 7.13 14.44 -14.47
N LEU A 108 5.81 14.59 -14.64
CA LEU A 108 5.12 14.36 -15.90
C LEU A 108 4.65 15.70 -16.48
N GLU A 109 4.85 15.91 -17.77
CA GLU A 109 4.40 17.11 -18.47
C GLU A 109 3.07 16.86 -19.19
N ALA A 110 2.21 17.87 -19.24
CA ALA A 110 0.94 17.77 -19.93
C ALA A 110 1.15 17.75 -21.46
N LEU A 111 0.31 17.01 -22.17
CA LEU A 111 0.29 17.06 -23.63
C LEU A 111 -0.33 18.38 -24.10
N ASN A 112 0.36 19.07 -25.02
CA ASN A 112 -0.14 20.28 -25.65
C ASN A 112 -1.53 20.01 -26.28
N GLY A 113 -2.53 20.81 -25.93
CA GLY A 113 -3.93 20.64 -26.36
C GLY A 113 -4.85 19.88 -25.39
N SER A 114 -4.33 19.35 -24.27
CA SER A 114 -5.15 18.70 -23.21
C SER A 114 -5.66 19.69 -22.14
N VAL A 115 -5.17 20.93 -22.14
CA VAL A 115 -5.23 21.81 -20.97
C VAL A 115 -6.65 22.28 -20.62
N GLU A 116 -7.58 22.32 -21.56
CA GLU A 116 -8.92 22.87 -21.29
C GLU A 116 -9.90 21.85 -20.65
N ASN A 117 -9.80 20.54 -20.97
CA ASN A 117 -10.76 19.54 -20.48
C ASN A 117 -10.26 18.73 -19.27
N THR A 118 -8.95 18.59 -19.06
CA THR A 118 -8.44 17.59 -18.11
C THR A 118 -8.58 18.04 -16.65
N PHE A 119 -8.42 19.33 -16.35
CA PHE A 119 -8.64 19.85 -14.99
C PHE A 119 -10.13 19.88 -14.59
N GLN A 120 -11.04 20.10 -15.55
CA GLN A 120 -12.48 20.06 -15.29
C GLN A 120 -13.01 18.64 -15.09
N GLU A 121 -12.45 17.64 -15.78
CA GLU A 121 -12.82 16.23 -15.54
C GLU A 121 -12.40 15.77 -14.14
N VAL A 122 -11.20 16.13 -13.68
CA VAL A 122 -10.71 15.75 -12.34
C VAL A 122 -11.58 16.33 -11.21
N GLN A 123 -12.19 17.51 -11.42
CA GLN A 123 -13.15 18.10 -10.48
C GLN A 123 -14.57 17.49 -10.61
N LYS A 124 -15.01 17.12 -11.82
CA LYS A 124 -16.35 16.52 -12.04
C LYS A 124 -16.51 15.12 -11.45
N VAL A 125 -15.43 14.36 -11.25
CA VAL A 125 -15.50 13.04 -10.60
C VAL A 125 -15.83 13.13 -9.10
N HIS A 126 -15.73 14.31 -8.47
CA HIS A 126 -15.92 14.45 -7.03
C HIS A 126 -17.33 14.84 -6.58
N LEU A 127 -18.26 15.19 -7.49
CA LEU A 127 -19.61 15.65 -7.11
C LEU A 127 -20.78 14.88 -7.73
N GLY A 128 -20.52 13.97 -8.67
CA GLY A 128 -21.57 13.35 -9.48
C GLY A 128 -21.66 11.84 -9.31
N SER A 129 -22.30 11.39 -8.23
CA SER A 129 -22.90 10.05 -8.11
C SER A 129 -21.94 8.84 -8.17
N VAL A 130 -21.68 8.22 -7.01
CA VAL A 130 -22.07 6.84 -6.67
C VAL A 130 -21.50 6.53 -5.28
N GLU A 131 -22.34 6.64 -4.26
CA GLU A 131 -22.05 6.26 -2.87
C GLU A 131 -21.98 4.73 -2.63
N ASN A 132 -22.00 3.87 -3.66
CA ASN A 132 -22.18 2.43 -3.45
C ASN A 132 -21.29 1.46 -4.26
N THR A 133 -20.18 1.90 -4.87
CA THR A 133 -19.26 0.96 -5.59
C THR A 133 -17.78 1.08 -5.22
N LEU A 134 -17.42 1.96 -4.27
CA LEU A 134 -16.04 2.28 -3.91
C LEU A 134 -15.31 1.24 -3.02
N SER A 135 -15.96 0.15 -2.60
CA SER A 135 -15.39 -0.79 -1.64
C SER A 135 -14.83 -2.10 -2.21
N GLU A 136 -15.00 -2.42 -3.50
CA GLU A 136 -14.66 -3.79 -4.00
C GLU A 136 -13.57 -3.88 -5.09
N VAL A 137 -12.99 -2.77 -5.56
CA VAL A 137 -11.90 -2.82 -6.57
C VAL A 137 -10.52 -2.42 -5.99
N GLN A 138 -10.35 -2.48 -4.66
CA GLN A 138 -9.09 -2.12 -3.98
C GLN A 138 -8.05 -3.25 -3.87
N LYS A 139 -8.19 -4.36 -4.61
CA LYS A 139 -7.27 -5.51 -4.50
C LYS A 139 -6.38 -5.81 -5.71
N VAL A 140 -6.40 -5.00 -6.77
CA VAL A 140 -5.50 -5.22 -7.92
C VAL A 140 -4.39 -4.17 -7.92
N HIS A 141 -3.30 -4.53 -7.23
CA HIS A 141 -1.96 -3.95 -7.34
C HIS A 141 -1.82 -2.43 -7.13
N THR A 142 -2.01 -1.95 -5.90
CA THR A 142 -1.37 -0.69 -5.46
C THR A 142 0.10 -0.98 -5.21
N ILE A 143 0.92 -0.89 -6.24
CA ILE A 143 2.34 -1.17 -6.08
C ILE A 143 3.03 0.08 -5.53
N LYS A 144 3.36 -0.02 -4.25
CA LYS A 144 4.15 0.94 -3.49
C LYS A 144 5.47 1.13 -4.20
N THR A 145 5.66 2.31 -4.78
CA THR A 145 7.00 2.68 -5.19
C THR A 145 7.76 3.17 -3.99
N GLU A 146 8.77 2.39 -3.61
CA GLU A 146 9.63 2.74 -2.49
C GLU A 146 11.13 2.88 -2.85
N ASN A 147 11.68 4.01 -2.42
CA ASN A 147 13.01 4.57 -2.41
C ASN A 147 13.78 4.24 -1.12
N THR A 148 14.94 3.61 -1.30
CA THR A 148 15.40 2.53 -0.42
C THR A 148 16.17 2.90 0.86
N LYS A 149 16.17 4.14 1.35
CA LYS A 149 16.77 4.44 2.68
C LYS A 149 15.88 5.21 3.65
N THR A 150 15.06 6.16 3.19
CA THR A 150 14.12 6.88 4.06
C THR A 150 12.85 6.05 4.31
N GLU A 151 12.47 5.22 3.35
CA GLU A 151 11.22 4.47 3.43
C GLU A 151 11.35 3.12 4.11
N ASN A 152 12.55 2.51 4.16
CA ASN A 152 12.72 1.37 5.05
C ASN A 152 12.42 1.79 6.51
N ASN A 153 12.74 3.03 6.88
CA ASN A 153 12.34 3.60 8.18
C ASN A 153 10.86 3.97 8.23
N ASN A 154 10.27 4.58 7.20
CA ASN A 154 8.84 4.95 7.20
C ASN A 154 7.91 3.74 7.12
N ASN A 155 8.24 2.73 6.31
CA ASN A 155 7.51 1.47 6.20
C ASN A 155 7.64 0.66 7.50
N LYS A 156 8.85 0.55 8.08
CA LYS A 156 9.00 -0.01 9.45
C LYS A 156 8.22 0.78 10.48
N LEU A 157 8.16 2.11 10.36
CA LEU A 157 7.38 2.95 11.26
C LEU A 157 5.87 2.70 11.07
N LEU A 158 5.37 2.61 9.85
CA LEU A 158 3.98 2.27 9.54
C LEU A 158 3.61 0.89 10.09
N ILE A 159 4.46 -0.12 9.90
CA ILE A 159 4.29 -1.45 10.49
C ILE A 159 4.26 -1.36 12.02
N CYS A 160 5.15 -0.59 12.64
CA CYS A 160 5.12 -0.38 14.09
C CYS A 160 3.80 0.25 14.54
N LYS A 161 3.30 1.26 13.82
CA LYS A 161 2.01 1.89 14.12
C LYS A 161 0.86 0.90 14.01
N GLU A 162 0.85 0.11 12.93
CA GLU A 162 -0.19 -0.89 12.68
C GLU A 162 -0.21 -1.99 13.76
N VAL A 163 0.96 -2.52 14.13
CA VAL A 163 1.08 -3.53 15.19
C VAL A 163 0.56 -3.02 16.53
N ILE A 164 0.90 -1.77 16.90
CA ILE A 164 0.43 -1.19 18.18
C ILE A 164 -1.08 -0.90 18.14
N SER A 165 -1.59 -0.39 17.02
CA SER A 165 -3.04 -0.20 16.84
C SER A 165 -3.80 -1.53 16.92
N TYR A 166 -3.25 -2.60 16.34
CA TYR A 166 -3.85 -3.93 16.41
C TYR A 166 -3.85 -4.50 17.83
N LEU A 167 -2.73 -4.37 18.56
CA LEU A 167 -2.65 -4.75 19.97
C LEU A 167 -3.68 -4.00 20.81
N ASN A 168 -3.82 -2.69 20.61
CA ASN A 168 -4.82 -1.88 21.31
C ASN A 168 -6.25 -2.39 21.06
N LEU A 169 -6.57 -2.65 19.79
CA LEU A 169 -7.88 -3.18 19.38
C LEU A 169 -8.17 -4.54 20.03
N LYS A 170 -7.21 -5.47 20.02
CA LYS A 170 -7.39 -6.85 20.50
C LYS A 170 -7.37 -6.98 22.02
N ALA A 171 -6.44 -6.30 22.69
CA ALA A 171 -6.28 -6.36 24.14
C ALA A 171 -7.10 -5.30 24.89
N LYS A 172 -7.92 -4.51 24.18
CA LYS A 172 -8.67 -3.36 24.73
C LYS A 172 -7.77 -2.41 25.55
N LYS A 173 -6.58 -2.13 25.03
CA LYS A 173 -5.58 -1.23 25.63
C LYS A 173 -5.46 0.07 24.81
N ASN A 174 -4.81 1.07 25.39
CA ASN A 174 -4.65 2.40 24.80
C ASN A 174 -3.17 2.84 24.76
N PHE A 175 -2.27 1.96 24.32
CA PHE A 175 -0.86 2.32 24.15
C PHE A 175 -0.70 3.41 23.08
N LYS A 176 0.12 4.41 23.36
CA LYS A 176 0.41 5.48 22.39
C LYS A 176 1.13 4.90 21.17
N VAL A 177 0.49 5.01 20.01
CA VAL A 177 0.92 4.42 18.73
C VAL A 177 2.28 4.96 18.27
N ASP A 178 2.64 6.19 18.64
CA ASP A 178 3.90 6.84 18.23
C ASP A 178 5.07 6.68 19.22
N THR A 179 4.93 5.84 20.25
CA THR A 179 5.96 5.70 21.30
C THR A 179 7.21 4.97 20.78
N ALA A 180 8.35 5.67 20.81
CA ALA A 180 9.64 5.14 20.36
C ALA A 180 10.07 3.84 21.07
N SER A 181 9.82 3.73 22.38
CA SER A 181 10.13 2.52 23.17
C SER A 181 9.36 1.29 22.69
N HIS A 182 8.09 1.44 22.29
CA HIS A 182 7.30 0.34 21.73
C HIS A 182 7.80 -0.06 20.34
N HIS A 183 8.12 0.93 19.50
CA HIS A 183 8.66 0.69 18.16
C HIS A 183 10.00 0.00 18.18
N ARG A 184 10.83 0.23 19.21
CA ARG A 184 12.14 -0.42 19.35
C ARG A 184 12.04 -1.95 19.31
N PHE A 185 11.08 -2.52 20.04
CA PHE A 185 10.88 -3.97 20.09
C PHE A 185 10.44 -4.54 18.73
N ILE A 186 9.48 -3.86 18.08
CA ILE A 186 8.96 -4.27 16.76
C ILE A 186 10.05 -4.14 15.68
N LYS A 187 10.80 -3.03 15.66
CA LYS A 187 11.91 -2.80 14.71
C LYS A 187 13.01 -3.84 14.84
N ALA A 188 13.32 -4.29 16.07
CA ALA A 188 14.30 -5.35 16.29
C ALA A 188 13.85 -6.65 15.61
N ARG A 189 12.59 -7.04 15.80
CA ARG A 189 11.99 -8.23 15.18
C ARG A 189 11.88 -8.12 13.65
N LEU A 190 11.54 -6.95 13.11
CA LEU A 190 11.57 -6.72 11.66
C LEU A 190 12.97 -6.89 11.06
N LYS A 191 14.04 -6.63 11.83
CA LYS A 191 15.43 -6.88 11.39
C LYS A 191 15.80 -8.36 11.41
N GLU A 192 15.17 -9.13 12.29
CA GLU A 192 15.34 -10.58 12.41
C GLU A 192 14.55 -11.36 11.34
N GLY A 193 13.67 -10.68 10.58
CA GLY A 193 12.95 -11.27 9.43
C GLY A 193 11.46 -11.50 9.67
N TYR A 194 10.94 -11.20 10.86
CA TYR A 194 9.51 -11.32 11.16
C TYR A 194 8.68 -10.34 10.32
N THR A 195 7.49 -10.77 9.92
CA THR A 195 6.53 -10.01 9.10
C THR A 195 5.44 -9.40 9.96
N LEU A 196 4.70 -8.40 9.42
CA LEU A 196 3.52 -7.82 10.07
C LEU A 196 2.52 -8.89 10.53
N GLU A 197 2.34 -9.94 9.73
CA GLU A 197 1.41 -11.02 10.04
C GLU A 197 1.86 -11.84 11.26
N ASP A 198 3.17 -12.06 11.42
CA ASP A 198 3.72 -12.74 12.60
C ASP A 198 3.42 -11.95 13.89
N PHE A 199 3.49 -10.61 13.83
CA PHE A 199 3.09 -9.79 14.98
C PHE A 199 1.59 -9.90 15.29
N LYS A 200 0.73 -9.90 14.26
CA LYS A 200 -0.72 -10.04 14.43
C LYS A 200 -1.07 -11.42 15.03
N ASN A 201 -0.44 -12.48 14.55
CA ASN A 201 -0.60 -13.84 15.07
C ASN A 201 -0.21 -13.92 16.56
N VAL A 202 0.93 -13.36 16.95
CA VAL A 202 1.33 -13.31 18.37
C VAL A 202 0.30 -12.56 19.21
N VAL A 203 -0.20 -11.41 18.71
CA VAL A 203 -1.25 -10.66 19.43
C VAL A 203 -2.51 -11.51 19.58
N ASP A 204 -2.96 -12.21 18.54
CA ASP A 204 -4.17 -13.02 18.58
C ASP A 204 -4.05 -14.21 19.55
N VAL A 205 -2.96 -14.96 19.47
CA VAL A 205 -2.70 -16.12 20.34
C VAL A 205 -2.60 -15.70 21.80
N MET A 206 -1.84 -14.64 22.09
CA MET A 206 -1.60 -14.20 23.45
C MET A 206 -2.82 -13.50 24.04
N SER A 207 -3.55 -12.72 23.24
CA SER A 207 -4.83 -12.12 23.67
C SER A 207 -5.85 -13.19 24.01
N ALA A 208 -5.98 -14.23 23.18
CA ALA A 208 -6.91 -15.33 23.44
C ALA A 208 -6.59 -16.10 24.73
N ARG A 209 -5.31 -16.19 25.11
CA ARG A 209 -4.88 -16.90 26.33
C ARG A 209 -4.93 -16.05 27.59
N TRP A 210 -4.57 -14.77 27.50
CA TRP A 210 -4.29 -13.96 28.67
C TRP A 210 -5.42 -13.02 29.05
N ILE A 211 -6.30 -12.64 28.12
CA ILE A 211 -7.49 -11.81 28.44
C ILE A 211 -8.37 -12.57 29.44
N GLY A 212 -8.75 -11.89 30.53
CA GLY A 212 -9.56 -12.48 31.60
C GLY A 212 -8.77 -13.33 32.61
N THR A 213 -7.43 -13.32 32.56
CA THR A 213 -6.56 -13.99 33.53
C THR A 213 -5.62 -12.98 34.21
N GLU A 214 -4.91 -13.40 35.25
CA GLU A 214 -3.85 -12.60 35.89
C GLU A 214 -2.73 -12.19 34.91
N TYR A 215 -2.60 -12.88 33.77
CA TYR A 215 -1.59 -12.61 32.76
C TYR A 215 -1.96 -11.47 31.80
N GLU A 216 -3.19 -10.95 31.85
CA GLU A 216 -3.65 -9.87 30.96
C GLU A 216 -2.76 -8.61 31.09
N GLN A 217 -2.25 -8.35 32.29
CA GLN A 217 -1.35 -7.22 32.56
C GLN A 217 -0.06 -7.25 31.73
N TYR A 218 0.33 -8.43 31.23
CA TYR A 218 1.52 -8.64 30.43
C TYR A 218 1.28 -8.51 28.91
N LEU A 219 0.06 -8.21 28.46
CA LEU A 219 -0.26 -7.89 27.06
C LEU A 219 0.28 -6.50 26.67
N GLN A 220 1.60 -6.38 26.62
CA GLN A 220 2.33 -5.14 26.34
C GLN A 220 3.35 -5.35 25.21
N PRO A 221 3.72 -4.29 24.46
CA PRO A 221 4.67 -4.40 23.34
C PRO A 221 6.02 -5.01 23.72
N GLN A 222 6.52 -4.70 24.93
CA GLN A 222 7.79 -5.24 25.42
C GLN A 222 7.71 -6.75 25.68
N THR A 223 6.63 -7.23 26.28
CA THR A 223 6.46 -8.65 26.59
C THR A 223 6.27 -9.47 25.32
N LEU A 224 5.32 -9.04 24.48
CA LEU A 224 4.91 -9.79 23.28
C LEU A 224 6.00 -9.79 22.20
N PHE A 225 6.69 -8.66 22.04
CA PHE A 225 7.69 -8.47 20.98
C PHE A 225 9.12 -8.40 21.54
N GLY A 226 9.32 -8.84 22.79
CA GLY A 226 10.62 -9.04 23.42
C GLY A 226 11.22 -10.40 23.06
N ASN A 227 12.32 -10.82 23.68
CA ASN A 227 13.15 -11.96 23.22
C ASN A 227 12.42 -13.32 23.12
N LYS A 228 11.18 -13.42 23.61
CA LYS A 228 10.34 -14.61 23.58
C LYS A 228 9.30 -14.62 22.45
N MET A 229 9.36 -13.67 21.51
CA MET A 229 8.40 -13.59 20.39
C MET A 229 8.27 -14.91 19.64
N ASP A 230 9.40 -15.58 19.34
CA ASP A 230 9.41 -16.84 18.59
C ASP A 230 8.62 -17.95 19.31
N ASN A 231 8.74 -18.02 20.64
CA ASN A 231 7.97 -18.97 21.44
C ASN A 231 6.46 -18.70 21.34
N TYR A 232 6.06 -17.43 21.33
CA TYR A 232 4.64 -17.05 21.20
C TYR A 232 4.10 -17.31 19.79
N LEU A 233 4.92 -17.11 18.75
CA LEU A 233 4.52 -17.36 17.38
C LEU A 233 4.29 -18.85 17.11
N ASN A 234 5.13 -19.71 17.70
CA ASN A 234 5.01 -21.18 17.61
C ASN A 234 3.98 -21.77 18.59
N THR A 235 3.24 -20.93 19.31
CA THR A 235 2.23 -21.37 20.26
C THR A 235 0.90 -21.63 19.56
N THR A 236 0.25 -22.76 19.87
CA THR A 236 -1.06 -23.09 19.31
C THR A 236 -2.18 -22.23 19.93
N MET A 237 -3.10 -21.77 19.08
CA MET A 237 -4.33 -21.12 19.53
C MET A 237 -5.06 -22.02 20.53
N PRO A 238 -5.49 -21.48 21.69
CA PRO A 238 -6.28 -22.27 22.63
C PRO A 238 -7.56 -22.73 21.92
N ARG A 239 -7.86 -24.04 22.01
CA ARG A 239 -9.15 -24.55 21.53
C ARG A 239 -10.24 -23.78 22.27
N ARG A 240 -11.17 -23.19 21.52
CA ARG A 240 -12.38 -22.60 22.09
C ARG A 240 -12.96 -23.62 23.08
N PRO A 241 -13.34 -23.25 24.31
CA PRO A 241 -14.10 -24.17 25.14
C PRO A 241 -15.30 -24.58 24.31
N GLU A 242 -15.37 -25.86 23.91
CA GLU A 242 -16.66 -26.46 23.61
C GLU A 242 -17.49 -26.14 24.85
N LEU A 243 -18.56 -25.36 24.65
CA LEU A 243 -19.58 -25.19 25.65
C LEU A 243 -19.90 -26.61 26.11
N LEU A 244 -19.48 -26.96 27.33
CA LEU A 244 -19.91 -28.18 27.98
C LEU A 244 -21.42 -28.14 27.85
N ALA A 245 -21.93 -29.04 26.99
CA ALA A 245 -23.33 -29.32 26.89
C ALA A 245 -23.83 -29.46 28.31
N SER A 246 -24.85 -28.65 28.61
CA SER A 246 -25.58 -28.60 29.87
C SER A 246 -25.53 -29.93 30.60
N ALA A 247 -25.10 -29.88 31.85
CA ALA A 247 -25.47 -30.89 32.83
C ALA A 247 -27.00 -31.05 32.79
N VAL A 248 -27.45 -32.12 32.12
CA VAL A 248 -28.78 -32.67 32.36
C VAL A 248 -28.57 -33.69 33.47
N ASP A 249 -28.76 -33.23 34.70
CA ASP A 249 -28.84 -34.07 35.88
C ASP A 249 -30.21 -34.80 35.84
N GLU A 250 -30.27 -35.93 35.15
CA GLU A 250 -31.39 -36.88 35.19
C GLU A 250 -31.25 -37.84 36.40
N ARG A 251 -31.03 -37.30 37.59
CA ARG A 251 -31.28 -38.01 38.84
C ARG A 251 -32.07 -37.14 39.79
N LEU A 252 -33.40 -37.15 39.63
CA LEU A 252 -34.40 -37.33 40.70
C LEU A 252 -35.85 -37.14 40.17
N GLY A 253 -36.68 -38.18 40.35
CA GLY A 253 -38.16 -38.17 40.27
C GLY A 253 -38.71 -38.73 38.96
N PHE A 254 -39.28 -39.94 38.86
CA PHE A 254 -40.01 -40.80 39.81
C PHE A 254 -39.63 -42.27 39.65
#